data_AF-X1RWA1-F1
#
_entry.id   AF-X1RWA1-F1
#
_cell.length_a   1.000
_cell.length_b   1.000
_cell.length_c   1.000
_cell.angle_alpha   90.00
_cell.angle_beta   90.00
_cell.angle_gamma   90.00
#
_symmetry.space_group_name_H-M   'P 1'
#
loop_
_entity.id
_entity.type
_entity.pdbx_description
1 polymer ?
#
loop_
_entity_poly.entity_id
_entity_poly.type
_entity_poly.pdbx_seq_one_letter_code
_entity_poly.pdbx_strand_id
1 'polypeptide(L)'
;DIYRFDIETIASIEKMGEKSAQNLIHAIEKSKKKEFVNVLYALGIPNIGINASNLLVNEFKSIDKIVNAKIEDLAKIDGIGEIVGQ
;
A
#
# COMPACT_ATOMS: atom_id res chain seq x y z
N ASP A 1 -5.03 12.13 -2.40
CA ASP A 1 -4.49 13.37 -3.00
C ASP A 1 -2.98 13.45 -3.19
N ILE A 2 -2.13 12.84 -2.36
CA ILE A 2 -0.67 12.98 -2.45
C ILE A 2 -0.04 12.69 -3.84
N TYR A 3 -0.70 11.88 -4.67
CA TYR A 3 -0.25 11.53 -6.03
C TYR A 3 -0.72 12.50 -7.12
N ARG A 4 -1.51 13.52 -6.76
CA ARG A 4 -2.13 14.49 -7.68
C ARG A 4 -1.61 15.91 -7.50
N PHE A 5 -0.79 16.17 -6.49
CA PHE A 5 -0.22 17.50 -6.26
C PHE A 5 0.78 17.86 -7.36
N ASP A 6 0.70 19.10 -7.82
CA ASP A 6 1.67 19.70 -8.74
C ASP A 6 2.87 20.29 -8.00
N ILE A 7 3.95 20.53 -8.75
CA ILE A 7 5.20 21.10 -8.21
C ILE A 7 4.96 22.44 -7.53
N GLU A 8 4.07 23.25 -8.11
CA GLU A 8 3.78 24.61 -7.66
C GLU A 8 3.06 24.61 -6.30
N THR A 9 2.07 23.74 -6.10
CA THR A 9 1.40 23.58 -4.80
C THR A 9 2.40 23.12 -3.74
N ILE A 10 3.26 22.16 -4.06
CA ILE A 10 4.24 21.63 -3.12
C ILE A 10 5.30 22.68 -2.76
N ALA A 11 5.78 23.46 -3.72
CA ALA A 11 6.75 24.53 -3.50
C ALA A 11 6.18 25.73 -2.72
N SER A 12 4.84 25.91 -2.73
CA SER A 12 4.16 26.95 -1.95
C SER A 12 4.02 26.65 -0.46
N ILE A 13 4.35 25.41 -0.03
CA ILE A 13 4.25 25.01 1.37
C ILE A 13 5.35 25.69 2.19
N GLU A 14 4.96 26.34 3.28
CA GLU A 14 5.87 27.05 4.17
C GLU A 14 6.97 26.09 4.69
N LYS A 15 8.24 26.48 4.53
CA LYS A 15 9.46 25.67 4.79
C LYS A 15 9.81 24.58 3.76
N MET A 16 9.12 24.49 2.62
CA MET A 16 9.58 23.68 1.49
C MET A 16 10.40 24.51 0.50
N GLY A 17 11.73 24.43 0.60
CA GLY A 17 12.61 24.96 -0.46
C GLY A 17 12.51 24.14 -1.75
N GLU A 18 12.90 24.71 -2.89
CA GLU A 18 12.81 24.07 -4.23
C GLU A 18 13.38 22.64 -4.25
N LYS A 19 14.55 22.44 -3.62
CA LYS A 19 15.19 21.12 -3.52
C LYS A 19 14.36 20.11 -2.73
N SER A 20 13.70 20.54 -1.66
CA SER A 20 12.83 19.68 -0.85
C SER A 20 11.55 19.32 -1.61
N ALA A 21 10.99 20.25 -2.37
CA ALA A 21 9.85 19.99 -3.26
C ALA A 21 10.18 18.95 -4.34
N GLN A 22 11.33 19.11 -5.01
CA GLN A 22 11.82 18.13 -5.99
C GLN A 22 12.06 16.75 -5.37
N ASN A 23 12.68 16.69 -4.18
CA ASN A 23 12.90 15.44 -3.47
C ASN A 23 11.59 14.74 -3.13
N LEU A 24 10.57 15.49 -2.70
CA LEU A 24 9.25 14.93 -2.37
C LEU A 24 8.61 14.31 -3.61
N ILE A 25 8.63 15.00 -4.75
CA ILE A 25 8.03 14.50 -6.00
C ILE A 25 8.76 13.26 -6.49
N HIS A 26 10.10 13.27 -6.42
CA HIS A 26 10.88 12.09 -6.76
C HIS A 26 10.53 10.90 -5.84
N ALA A 27 10.33 11.15 -4.55
CA ALA A 27 9.89 10.12 -3.60
C ALA A 27 8.49 9.59 -3.91
N ILE A 28 7.55 10.45 -4.32
CA ILE A 28 6.20 10.08 -4.73
C ILE A 28 6.23 9.24 -6.02
N GLU A 29 7.01 9.63 -7.03
CA GLU A 29 7.15 8.82 -8.25
C GLU A 29 7.80 7.46 -7.95
N LYS A 30 8.77 7.43 -7.04
CA LYS A 30 9.39 6.18 -6.58
C LYS A 30 8.41 5.32 -5.78
N SER A 31 7.49 5.90 -5.02
CA SER A 31 6.51 5.13 -4.24
C SER A 31 5.51 4.39 -5.13
N LYS A 32 5.18 4.92 -6.31
CA LYS A 32 4.32 4.25 -7.31
C LYS A 32 4.89 2.92 -7.83
N LYS A 33 6.21 2.73 -7.74
CA LYS A 33 6.90 1.52 -8.20
C LYS A 33 7.24 0.54 -7.07
N LYS A 34 6.65 0.73 -5.88
CA LYS A 34 6.89 -0.16 -4.74
C LYS A 34 6.24 -1.52 -4.96
N GLU A 35 6.87 -2.54 -4.41
CA GLU A 35 6.33 -3.90 -4.39
C GLU A 35 4.91 -3.93 -3.83
N PHE A 36 4.07 -4.79 -4.43
CA PHE A 36 2.66 -4.88 -4.10
C PHE A 36 2.41 -5.19 -2.60
N VAL A 37 3.30 -5.98 -1.97
CA VAL A 37 3.26 -6.26 -0.52
C VAL A 37 3.30 -4.97 0.30
N ASN A 38 4.19 -4.04 -0.05
CA ASN A 38 4.33 -2.78 0.67
C ASN A 38 3.11 -1.89 0.48
N VAL A 39 2.51 -1.93 -0.72
CA VAL A 39 1.27 -1.20 -1.01
C VAL A 39 0.12 -1.77 -0.18
N LEU A 40 -0.03 -3.10 -0.16
CA LEU A 40 -1.08 -3.78 0.62
C LEU A 40 -0.94 -3.50 2.12
N TYR A 41 0.28 -3.55 2.65
CA TYR A 41 0.55 -3.20 4.04
C TYR A 41 0.24 -1.72 4.33
N ALA A 42 0.61 -0.80 3.42
CA ALA A 42 0.35 0.63 3.58
C ALA A 42 -1.14 1.01 3.53
N LEU A 43 -2.03 0.12 3.06
CA LEU A 43 -3.48 0.34 3.13
C LEU A 43 -4.00 0.32 4.58
N GLY A 44 -3.24 -0.23 5.54
CA GLY A 44 -3.62 -0.23 6.94
C GLY A 44 -4.83 -1.10 7.24
N ILE A 45 -4.95 -2.25 6.56
CA ILE A 45 -6.04 -3.19 6.77
C ILE A 45 -5.96 -3.73 8.23
N PRO A 46 -7.06 -3.67 9.00
CA PRO A 46 -7.07 -4.15 10.39
C PRO A 46 -6.54 -5.57 10.51
N ASN A 47 -5.70 -5.81 11.51
CA ASN A 47 -5.09 -7.11 11.81
C ASN A 47 -4.20 -7.71 10.69
N ILE A 48 -3.97 -7.00 9.58
CA ILE A 48 -3.10 -7.44 8.49
C ILE A 48 -1.74 -6.74 8.59
N GLY A 49 -0.74 -7.45 9.13
CA GLY A 49 0.65 -7.01 9.17
C GLY A 49 1.43 -7.28 7.88
N ILE A 50 2.75 -7.03 7.91
CA ILE A 50 3.66 -7.29 6.78
C ILE A 50 3.68 -8.77 6.37
N ASN A 51 3.61 -9.69 7.35
CA ASN A 51 3.62 -11.13 7.10
C ASN A 51 2.32 -11.58 6.42
N ALA A 52 1.16 -11.16 6.95
CA ALA A 52 -0.14 -11.42 6.33
C ALA A 52 -0.23 -10.80 4.93
N SER A 53 0.28 -9.58 4.74
CA SER A 53 0.36 -8.94 3.43
C SER A 53 1.19 -9.77 2.44
N ASN A 54 2.35 -10.29 2.85
CA ASN A 54 3.16 -11.17 2.02
C ASN A 54 2.40 -12.43 1.59
N LEU A 55 1.68 -13.06 2.51
CA LEU A 55 0.89 -14.26 2.23
C LEU A 55 -0.23 -13.98 1.20
N LEU A 56 -0.97 -12.89 1.39
CA LEU A 56 -2.03 -12.48 0.44
C LEU A 56 -1.47 -12.21 -0.96
N VAL A 57 -0.33 -11.51 -1.04
CA VAL A 57 0.29 -11.20 -2.33
C VAL A 57 0.80 -12.46 -3.03
N ASN A 58 1.41 -13.39 -2.28
CA ASN A 58 1.91 -14.64 -2.85
C ASN A 58 0.78 -15.50 -3.42
N GLU A 59 -0.35 -15.56 -2.71
CA GLU A 59 -1.48 -16.41 -3.10
C GLU A 59 -2.31 -15.78 -4.23
N PHE A 60 -2.74 -14.52 -4.07
CA PHE A 60 -3.67 -13.90 -5.01
C PHE A 60 -2.97 -13.16 -6.16
N LYS A 61 -1.73 -12.70 -5.99
CA LYS A 61 -0.89 -12.01 -7.01
C LYS A 61 -1.47 -10.74 -7.64
N SER A 62 -2.70 -10.35 -7.29
CA SER A 62 -3.38 -9.15 -7.77
C SER A 62 -4.36 -8.63 -6.72
N ILE A 63 -4.52 -7.31 -6.64
CA ILE A 63 -5.49 -6.67 -5.76
C ILE A 63 -6.93 -7.06 -6.10
N ASP A 64 -7.26 -7.20 -7.39
CA ASP A 64 -8.61 -7.58 -7.81
C ASP A 64 -8.99 -8.96 -7.28
N LYS A 65 -8.03 -9.87 -7.25
CA LYS A 65 -8.24 -11.22 -6.73
C LYS A 65 -8.43 -11.22 -5.22
N ILE A 66 -7.72 -10.35 -4.50
CA ILE A 66 -7.89 -10.18 -3.04
C ILE A 66 -9.27 -9.60 -2.74
N VAL A 67 -9.69 -8.56 -3.48
CA VAL A 67 -10.99 -7.89 -3.28
C VAL A 67 -12.17 -8.81 -3.60
N ASN A 68 -12.02 -9.67 -4.62
CA ASN A 68 -13.04 -10.65 -5.01
C ASN A 68 -12.90 -12.01 -4.29
N ALA A 69 -11.91 -12.17 -3.40
CA ALA A 69 -11.71 -13.42 -2.67
C ALA A 69 -12.88 -13.68 -1.72
N LYS A 70 -13.33 -14.93 -1.65
CA LYS A 70 -14.32 -15.33 -0.64
C LYS A 70 -13.63 -15.48 0.71
N ILE A 71 -14.41 -15.29 1.79
CA ILE A 71 -13.96 -15.52 3.16
C ILE A 71 -13.36 -16.93 3.32
N GLU A 72 -13.97 -17.94 2.71
CA GLU A 72 -13.47 -19.32 2.72
C GLU A 72 -12.09 -19.48 2.07
N ASP A 73 -11.79 -18.70 1.04
CA ASP A 73 -10.51 -18.75 0.34
C ASP A 73 -9.43 -18.01 1.12
N LEU A 74 -9.79 -16.90 1.78
CA LEU A 74 -8.92 -16.22 2.72
C LEU A 74 -8.63 -17.09 3.96
N ALA A 75 -9.61 -17.84 4.44
CA ALA A 75 -9.47 -18.70 5.61
C ALA A 75 -8.57 -19.92 5.38
N LYS A 76 -8.37 -20.34 4.12
CA LYS A 76 -7.44 -21.42 3.75
C LYS A 76 -5.97 -20.99 3.81
N ILE A 77 -5.70 -19.68 3.83
CA ILE A 77 -4.33 -19.17 3.90
C ILE A 77 -3.87 -19.29 5.35
N ASP A 78 -2.85 -20.13 5.56
CA ASP A 78 -2.24 -20.33 6.86
C ASP A 78 -1.70 -19.02 7.42
N GLY A 79 -2.11 -18.65 8.63
CA GLY A 79 -1.84 -17.35 9.25
C GLY A 79 -2.85 -16.23 8.97
N ILE A 80 -3.78 -16.39 8.01
CA ILE A 80 -4.89 -15.44 7.78
C ILE A 80 -6.23 -15.98 8.25
N GLY A 81 -6.43 -17.30 8.22
CA GLY A 81 -7.64 -17.92 8.76
C GLY A 81 -7.93 -17.55 10.21
N GLU A 82 -6.90 -17.42 11.05
CA GLU A 82 -7.06 -16.96 12.44
C GLU A 82 -7.46 -15.49 12.56
N ILE A 83 -7.04 -14.65 11.61
CA ILE A 83 -7.34 -13.20 11.59
C ILE A 83 -8.77 -12.95 11.11
N VAL A 84 -9.24 -13.72 10.12
CA VAL A 84 -10.58 -13.59 9.53
C VAL A 84 -11.66 -14.27 10.37
N GLY A 85 -11.28 -15.30 11.14
CA GLY A 85 -12.18 -16.00 12.06
C GLY A 85 -12.51 -15.25 13.36
N GLN A 86 -11.95 -14.05 13.55
CA GLN A 86 -12.11 -13.23 14.76
C GLN A 86 -13.01 -12.01 14.55
#